data_AF-A0A161HL00-F1
#
_entry.id   AF-A0A161HL00-F1
#
_cell.length_a   1.000
_cell.length_b   1.000
_cell.length_c   1.000
_cell.angle_alpha   90.00
_cell.angle_beta   90.00
_cell.angle_gamma   90.00
#
_symmetry.space_group_name_H-M   'P 1'
#
loop_
_entity.id
_entity.type
_entity.pdbx_description
1 polymer ?
#
loop_
_entity_poly.entity_id
_entity_poly.type
_entity_poly.pdbx_seq_one_letter_code
_entity_poly.pdbx_strand_id
1 'polypeptide(L)'
;MLRLITRQVLRTTVPRTSFVRLASTSAPNTETTSSTKKTITSIAPAGTKLKGLNIKKGGEDPIALAENEYPEWLWELLDPAAQKAKLESDAGRQARKERRSANRQKIKMNNFLAGMKN
;
A
#
# COMPACT_ATOMS: atom_id res chain seq x y z
N MET A 1 -12.46 -39.22 37.63
CA MET A 1 -12.44 -37.78 37.97
C MET A 1 -11.56 -37.04 36.97
N LEU A 2 -12.13 -36.33 35.98
CA LEU A 2 -11.35 -35.46 35.09
C LEU A 2 -11.70 -34.00 35.42
N ARG A 3 -10.70 -33.22 35.83
CA ARG A 3 -10.85 -31.77 36.08
C ARG A 3 -10.68 -31.01 34.76
N LEU A 4 -11.70 -30.24 34.37
CA LEU A 4 -11.60 -29.28 33.27
C LEU A 4 -10.66 -28.14 33.68
N ILE A 5 -9.62 -27.89 32.87
CA ILE A 5 -8.74 -26.73 33.03
C ILE A 5 -9.29 -25.59 32.18
N THR A 6 -9.90 -24.60 32.84
CA THR A 6 -10.35 -23.37 32.18
C THR A 6 -9.14 -22.46 31.94
N ARG A 7 -8.76 -22.26 30.67
CA ARG A 7 -7.78 -21.24 30.28
C ARG A 7 -8.38 -19.84 30.51
N GLN A 8 -7.91 -19.13 31.53
CA GLN A 8 -8.17 -17.70 31.69
C GLN A 8 -7.31 -16.91 30.68
N VAL A 9 -7.96 -16.16 29.81
CA VAL A 9 -7.32 -15.25 28.85
C VAL A 9 -7.24 -13.86 29.48
N LEU A 10 -6.04 -13.44 29.89
CA LEU A 10 -5.77 -12.08 30.36
C LEU A 10 -5.89 -11.11 29.19
N ARG A 11 -6.84 -10.17 29.28
CA ARG A 11 -7.03 -9.09 28.30
C ARG A 11 -6.24 -7.86 28.76
N THR A 12 -5.19 -7.49 28.04
CA THR A 12 -4.46 -6.24 28.28
C THR A 12 -5.08 -5.14 27.42
N THR A 13 -5.57 -4.08 28.05
CA THR A 13 -6.11 -2.89 27.35
C THR A 13 -5.01 -1.83 27.26
N VAL A 14 -4.46 -1.63 26.07
CA VAL A 14 -3.48 -0.56 25.80
C VAL A 14 -4.23 0.72 25.43
N PRO A 15 -3.91 1.89 26.01
CA PRO A 15 -4.58 3.14 25.68
C PRO A 15 -4.28 3.56 24.22
N ARG A 16 -5.35 3.88 23.50
CA ARG A 16 -5.34 4.26 22.09
C ARG A 16 -5.07 5.76 21.97
N THR A 17 -3.85 6.12 21.59
CA THR A 17 -3.50 7.52 21.29
C THR A 17 -4.21 7.97 20.00
N SER A 18 -5.02 9.02 20.10
CA SER A 18 -5.76 9.60 18.98
C SER A 18 -4.89 10.62 18.24
N PHE A 19 -4.33 10.22 17.10
CA PHE A 19 -3.67 11.14 16.18
C PHE A 19 -4.73 11.86 15.33
N VAL A 20 -4.81 13.19 15.46
CA VAL A 20 -5.68 14.03 14.63
C VAL A 20 -5.07 14.13 13.22
N ARG A 21 -5.82 13.74 12.19
CA ARG A 21 -5.41 13.88 10.78
C ARG A 21 -5.93 15.21 10.24
N LEU A 22 -5.01 16.06 9.80
CA LEU A 22 -5.31 17.29 9.07
C LEU A 22 -5.68 16.94 7.62
N ALA A 23 -6.82 17.44 7.14
CA ALA A 23 -7.31 17.17 5.79
C ALA A 23 -6.57 18.04 4.76
N SER A 24 -6.07 17.42 3.69
CA SER A 24 -5.49 18.09 2.52
C SER A 24 -6.48 17.98 1.35
N THR A 25 -6.76 19.11 0.70
CA THR A 25 -7.66 19.25 -0.44
C THR A 25 -6.93 18.85 -1.73
N SER A 26 -7.51 17.94 -2.51
CA SER A 26 -7.00 17.54 -3.82
C SER A 26 -7.64 18.38 -4.94
N ALA A 27 -6.80 18.97 -5.80
CA ALA A 27 -7.21 19.58 -7.06
C ALA A 27 -7.69 18.51 -8.09
N PRO A 28 -8.55 18.86 -9.05
CA PRO A 28 -9.10 17.92 -10.02
C PRO A 28 -8.09 17.62 -11.15
N ASN A 29 -7.93 16.33 -11.47
CA ASN A 29 -7.18 15.87 -12.64
C ASN A 29 -8.08 15.89 -13.87
N THR A 30 -7.67 16.62 -14.91
CA THR A 30 -8.24 16.57 -16.26
C THR A 30 -7.66 15.38 -17.02
N GLU A 31 -8.54 14.51 -17.51
CA GLU A 31 -8.23 13.38 -18.39
C GLU A 31 -8.16 13.85 -19.85
N THR A 32 -7.05 13.55 -20.54
CA THR A 32 -6.97 13.62 -22.01
C THR A 32 -6.40 12.31 -22.54
N THR A 33 -7.19 11.65 -23.38
CA THR A 33 -6.92 10.42 -24.11
C THR A 33 -6.02 10.68 -25.32
N SER A 34 -4.86 10.04 -25.39
CA SER A 34 -4.16 9.73 -26.66
C SER A 34 -3.11 8.64 -26.43
N SER A 35 -3.16 7.59 -27.25
CA SER A 35 -2.31 6.40 -27.20
C SER A 35 -0.94 6.65 -27.84
N THR A 36 -0.22 7.65 -27.35
CA THR A 36 1.18 7.89 -27.66
C THR A 36 2.00 7.11 -26.65
N LYS A 37 3.04 6.38 -27.10
CA LYS A 37 4.03 5.74 -26.22
C LYS A 37 4.40 6.76 -25.14
N LYS A 38 3.96 6.53 -23.89
CA LYS A 38 4.20 7.46 -22.79
C LYS A 38 5.71 7.66 -22.76
N THR A 39 6.17 8.88 -23.01
CA THR A 39 7.55 9.24 -22.69
C THR A 39 7.66 9.01 -21.19
N ILE A 40 8.30 7.90 -20.84
CA ILE A 40 8.53 7.55 -19.44
C ILE A 40 9.37 8.72 -18.93
N THR A 41 8.86 9.46 -17.97
CA THR A 41 9.61 10.55 -17.36
C THR A 41 9.77 10.20 -15.90
N SER A 42 10.96 9.70 -15.58
CA SER A 42 11.38 9.45 -14.22
C SER A 42 11.83 10.75 -13.54
N ILE A 43 11.60 10.84 -12.23
CA ILE A 43 12.03 11.99 -11.42
C ILE A 43 13.56 12.03 -11.26
N ALA A 44 14.22 10.88 -11.43
CA ALA A 44 15.66 10.70 -11.25
C ALA A 44 16.26 10.31 -12.61
N PRO A 45 16.80 11.28 -13.37
CA PRO A 45 17.44 10.99 -14.64
C PRO A 45 18.68 10.12 -14.44
N ALA A 46 19.12 9.46 -15.51
CA ALA A 46 20.31 8.62 -15.51
C ALA A 46 21.53 9.37 -14.94
N GLY A 47 22.30 8.71 -14.08
CA GLY A 47 23.46 9.31 -13.41
C GLY A 47 23.16 9.93 -12.03
N THR A 48 21.90 10.00 -11.61
CA THR A 48 21.54 10.54 -10.29
C THR A 48 21.97 9.58 -9.18
N LYS A 49 22.85 10.04 -8.26
CA LYS A 49 23.23 9.27 -7.06
C LYS A 49 22.08 9.23 -6.05
N LEU A 50 21.59 8.03 -5.72
CA LEU A 50 20.48 7.81 -4.81
C LEU A 50 20.99 7.74 -3.35
N LYS A 51 21.05 8.90 -2.71
CA LYS A 51 21.62 9.05 -1.36
C LYS A 51 20.85 8.24 -0.31
N GLY A 52 21.59 7.56 0.57
CA GLY A 52 21.02 6.91 1.76
C GLY A 52 20.39 5.54 1.49
N LEU A 53 20.61 4.96 0.31
CA LEU A 53 20.21 3.58 0.01
C LEU A 53 21.27 2.57 0.46
N ASN A 54 22.55 2.94 0.45
CA ASN A 54 23.60 2.04 0.88
C ASN A 54 23.63 1.88 2.42
N ILE A 55 23.59 0.62 2.87
CA ILE A 55 23.64 0.25 4.31
C ILE A 55 25.04 -0.25 4.70
N LYS A 56 25.89 -0.61 3.72
CA LYS A 56 27.23 -1.18 3.96
C LYS A 56 28.24 -0.06 4.19
N LYS A 57 29.09 -0.20 5.21
CA LYS A 57 30.09 0.83 5.60
C LYS A 57 31.10 1.19 4.51
N GLY A 58 31.47 0.24 3.65
CA GLY A 58 32.39 0.45 2.52
C GLY A 58 31.71 0.44 1.16
N GLY A 59 30.37 0.55 1.12
CA GLY A 59 29.63 0.61 -0.13
C GLY A 59 29.48 2.04 -0.65
N GLU A 60 29.21 2.17 -1.94
CA GLU A 60 28.78 3.42 -2.55
C GLU A 60 27.27 3.42 -2.73
N ASP A 61 26.67 4.62 -2.74
CA ASP A 61 25.25 4.78 -3.06
C ASP A 61 25.00 4.43 -4.54
N PRO A 62 23.94 3.67 -4.85
CA PRO A 62 23.64 3.29 -6.22
C PRO A 62 23.29 4.51 -7.08
N ILE A 63 23.69 4.44 -8.35
CA ILE A 63 23.42 5.46 -9.35
C ILE A 63 22.20 5.04 -10.17
N ALA A 64 21.28 5.97 -10.43
CA ALA A 64 20.15 5.74 -11.30
C ALA A 64 20.61 5.43 -12.73
N LEU A 65 20.08 4.35 -13.30
CA LEU A 65 20.32 3.91 -14.67
C LEU A 65 19.37 4.62 -15.63
N ALA A 66 19.53 4.39 -16.93
CA ALA A 66 18.56 4.85 -17.92
C ALA A 66 17.21 4.12 -17.77
N GLU A 67 16.12 4.79 -18.13
CA GLU A 67 14.75 4.27 -17.97
C GLU A 67 14.50 2.94 -18.69
N ASN A 68 15.21 2.71 -19.81
CA ASN A 68 15.12 1.50 -20.63
C ASN A 68 15.87 0.30 -20.02
N GLU A 69 16.81 0.54 -19.10
CA GLU A 69 17.54 -0.54 -18.43
C GLU A 69 16.74 -1.13 -17.27
N TYR A 70 15.70 -0.42 -16.82
CA TYR A 70 14.77 -0.94 -15.84
C TYR A 70 13.72 -1.83 -16.51
N PRO A 71 13.33 -2.95 -15.86
CA PRO A 71 12.27 -3.80 -16.36
C PRO A 71 10.94 -3.06 -16.54
N GLU A 72 10.14 -3.45 -17.55
CA GLU A 72 8.85 -2.83 -17.87
C GLU A 72 7.87 -2.76 -16.69
N TRP A 73 7.83 -3.81 -15.86
CA TRP A 73 6.90 -3.91 -14.74
C TRP A 73 7.01 -2.74 -13.74
N LEU A 74 8.16 -2.07 -13.68
CA LEU A 74 8.38 -0.91 -12.82
C LEU A 74 7.41 0.23 -13.17
N TRP A 75 7.17 0.44 -14.46
CA TRP A 75 6.35 1.53 -14.97
C TRP A 75 4.85 1.23 -14.87
N GLU A 76 4.47 -0.04 -14.86
CA GLU A 76 3.09 -0.50 -14.63
C GLU A 76 2.67 -0.44 -13.15
N LEU A 77 3.62 -0.26 -12.22
CA LEU A 77 3.36 -0.40 -10.79
C LEU A 77 2.38 0.65 -10.25
N LEU A 78 2.49 1.88 -10.76
CA LEU A 78 1.66 3.01 -10.36
C LEU A 78 0.44 3.21 -11.28
N ASP A 79 0.36 2.48 -12.40
CA ASP A 79 -0.77 2.59 -13.33
C ASP A 79 -1.99 1.82 -12.77
N PRO A 80 -3.07 2.52 -12.37
CA PRO A 80 -4.23 1.87 -11.80
C PRO A 80 -4.95 0.96 -12.80
N ALA A 81 -4.85 1.22 -14.11
CA ALA A 81 -5.46 0.38 -15.12
C ALA A 81 -4.70 -0.95 -15.25
N ALA A 82 -3.36 -0.90 -15.32
CA ALA A 82 -2.52 -2.10 -15.36
C ALA A 82 -2.70 -2.97 -14.10
N GLN A 83 -2.78 -2.34 -12.91
CA GLN A 83 -3.03 -3.07 -11.67
C GLN A 83 -4.43 -3.69 -11.58
N LYS A 84 -5.45 -3.08 -12.18
CA LYS A 84 -6.81 -3.66 -12.27
C LYS A 84 -6.82 -4.85 -13.22
N ALA A 85 -6.24 -4.73 -14.41
CA ALA A 85 -6.15 -5.84 -15.37
C ALA A 85 -5.44 -7.07 -14.76
N LYS A 86 -4.32 -6.86 -14.07
CA LYS A 86 -3.55 -7.94 -13.38
C LYS A 86 -4.29 -8.56 -12.17
N LEU A 87 -5.29 -7.87 -11.66
CA LEU A 87 -6.12 -8.34 -10.55
C LEU A 87 -7.32 -9.13 -11.09
N GLU A 88 -7.91 -8.68 -12.19
CA GLU A 88 -8.99 -9.36 -12.91
C GLU A 88 -8.52 -10.68 -13.53
N SER A 89 -7.27 -10.74 -13.99
CA SER A 89 -6.67 -11.97 -14.52
C SER A 89 -6.47 -13.07 -13.46
N ASP A 90 -6.40 -12.72 -12.16
CA ASP A 90 -6.18 -13.66 -11.06
C ASP A 90 -7.35 -13.61 -10.06
N ALA A 91 -8.33 -14.47 -10.30
CA ALA A 91 -9.53 -14.60 -9.46
C ALA A 91 -9.20 -14.88 -7.99
N GLY A 92 -8.12 -15.63 -7.71
CA GLY A 92 -7.69 -15.94 -6.35
C GLY A 92 -7.14 -14.72 -5.63
N ARG A 93 -6.36 -13.88 -6.31
CA ARG A 93 -5.86 -12.61 -5.78
C ARG A 93 -6.98 -11.60 -5.59
N GLN A 94 -7.94 -11.54 -6.51
CA GLN A 94 -9.13 -10.70 -6.40
C GLN A 94 -9.97 -11.07 -5.17
N ALA A 95 -10.35 -12.33 -5.01
CA ALA A 95 -11.13 -12.80 -3.88
C ALA A 95 -10.44 -12.52 -2.52
N ARG A 96 -9.12 -12.67 -2.44
CA ARG A 96 -8.34 -12.32 -1.23
C ARG A 96 -8.36 -10.82 -0.94
N LYS A 97 -8.34 -9.96 -1.96
CA LYS A 97 -8.41 -8.51 -1.80
C LYS A 97 -9.80 -8.08 -1.30
N GLU A 98 -10.86 -8.63 -1.87
CA GLU A 98 -12.25 -8.38 -1.47
C GLU A 98 -12.51 -8.82 -0.03
N ARG A 99 -12.13 -10.05 0.35
CA ARG A 99 -12.28 -10.55 1.72
C ARG A 99 -11.56 -9.67 2.75
N ARG A 100 -10.34 -9.21 2.43
CA ARG A 100 -9.60 -8.26 3.29
C ARG A 100 -10.32 -6.92 3.40
N SER A 101 -10.90 -6.42 2.30
CA SER A 101 -11.67 -5.17 2.30
C SER A 101 -12.92 -5.27 3.17
N ALA A 102 -13.73 -6.31 2.97
CA ALA A 102 -14.94 -6.57 3.73
C ALA A 102 -14.65 -6.75 5.22
N ASN A 103 -13.57 -7.46 5.57
CA ASN A 103 -13.16 -7.62 6.97
C ASN A 103 -12.79 -6.26 7.60
N ARG A 104 -11.99 -5.43 6.91
CA ARG A 104 -11.67 -4.08 7.40
C ARG A 104 -12.92 -3.22 7.60
N GLN A 105 -13.88 -3.28 6.68
CA GLN A 105 -15.15 -2.57 6.81
C GLN A 105 -15.96 -3.06 8.01
N LYS A 106 -16.08 -4.38 8.18
CA LYS A 106 -16.75 -5.00 9.33
C LYS A 106 -16.12 -4.58 10.65
N ILE A 107 -14.79 -4.62 10.77
CA ILE A 107 -14.08 -4.17 11.97
C ILE A 107 -14.33 -2.68 12.21
N LYS A 108 -14.27 -1.84 11.16
CA LYS A 108 -14.52 -0.40 11.28
C LYS A 108 -15.94 -0.11 11.76
N MET A 109 -16.94 -0.81 11.23
CA MET A 109 -18.34 -0.68 11.64
C MET A 109 -18.58 -1.16 13.06
N ASN A 110 -18.01 -2.32 13.44
CA ASN A 110 -18.11 -2.82 14.82
C ASN A 110 -17.49 -1.84 15.83
N ASN A 111 -16.30 -1.30 15.50
CA ASN A 111 -15.64 -0.31 16.33
C ASN A 111 -16.43 1.01 16.41
N PHE A 112 -17.09 1.41 15.31
CA PHE A 112 -17.95 2.59 15.27
C PHE A 112 -19.17 2.42 16.18
N LEU A 113 -19.91 1.31 16.04
CA LEU A 113 -21.08 1.02 16.89
C LEU A 113 -20.72 0.87 18.37
N ALA A 114 -19.57 0.25 18.67
CA ALA A 114 -19.07 0.14 20.03
C ALA A 114 -18.74 1.51 20.65
N GLY A 115 -18.25 2.46 19.84
CA GLY A 115 -17.97 3.83 20.27
C GLY A 115 -19.23 4.67 20.51
N MET A 116 -20.34 4.38 19.83
CA MET A 116 -21.62 5.09 19.98
C MET A 116 -22.45 4.67 21.19
N LYS A 117 -22.15 3.50 21.78
CA LYS A 117 -22.96 2.88 22.84
C LYS A 117 -22.57 3.35 24.26
N ASN A 118 -21.74 4.38 24.36
CA ASN A 118 -21.35 5.05 25.61
C ASN A 118 -21.87 6.49 25.59
#